data_AF-A0A355ENF4-F1
#
_entry.id   AF-A0A355ENF4-F1
#
_cell.length_a   1.000
_cell.length_b   1.000
_cell.length_c   1.000
_cell.angle_alpha   90.00
_cell.angle_beta   90.00
_cell.angle_gamma   90.00
#
_symmetry.space_group_name_H-M   'P 1'
#
loop_
_entity.id
_entity.type
_entity.pdbx_description
1 polymer ?
#
loop_
_entity_poly.entity_id
_entity_poly.type
_entity_poly.pdbx_seq_one_letter_code
_entity_poly.pdbx_strand_id
1 'polypeptide(L)'
;MTKLSTPHGFQDMLSFPLMEALLGRRSRRFFMGADIPDGVFAHTSEQKALPLTDLEKMLLVSACGGNTSWHHMIYRAARYAPHLSNYAGSAGGRVFPSSAGFHTSQTFFTDDEGVYILEMRDAPAFNDRTDDGSLSPEAFVDNVRKRVRKLQSSRLGLPSEVPYTEAHNTWVFNKPSTLVVIPVGDLSQHVLLNICYMLQNGLV
;
A
#
# COMPACT_ATOMS: atom_id res chain seq x y z
N MET A 1 -2.65 23.10 -11.26
CA MET A 1 -2.08 21.75 -11.07
C MET A 1 -0.80 21.68 -11.87
N THR A 2 0.35 21.57 -11.19
CA THR A 2 1.65 21.40 -11.86
C THR A 2 1.63 20.03 -12.52
N LYS A 3 1.81 19.97 -13.85
CA LYS A 3 1.89 18.71 -14.60
C LYS A 3 3.02 17.88 -13.98
N LEU A 4 2.70 16.73 -13.37
CA LEU A 4 3.72 15.79 -12.90
C LEU A 4 4.59 15.41 -14.10
N SER A 5 5.90 15.64 -13.99
CA SER A 5 6.86 15.11 -14.95
C SER A 5 6.78 13.59 -14.87
N THR A 6 6.31 12.97 -15.95
CA THR A 6 6.18 11.52 -16.03
C THR A 6 7.56 10.90 -16.27
N PRO A 7 8.02 9.97 -15.42
CA PRO A 7 9.32 9.34 -15.58
C PRO A 7 9.36 8.45 -16.82
N HIS A 8 10.57 8.16 -17.27
CA HIS A 8 10.80 7.16 -18.31
C HIS A 8 10.20 5.82 -17.86
N GLY A 9 9.40 5.17 -18.71
CA GLY A 9 8.69 3.93 -18.38
C GLY A 9 7.32 4.10 -17.72
N PHE A 10 6.84 5.33 -17.47
CA PHE A 10 5.50 5.54 -16.90
C PHE A 10 4.39 4.98 -17.81
N GLN A 11 4.49 5.19 -19.13
CA GLN A 11 3.53 4.63 -20.10
C GLN A 11 3.65 3.11 -20.21
N ASP A 12 4.87 2.58 -20.13
CA ASP A 12 5.11 1.13 -20.12
C ASP A 12 4.47 0.49 -18.88
N MET A 13 4.59 1.13 -17.71
CA MET A 13 3.93 0.68 -16.47
C MET A 13 2.40 0.65 -16.62
N LEU A 14 1.79 1.67 -17.22
CA LEU A 14 0.33 1.72 -17.43
C LEU A 14 -0.18 0.62 -18.36
N SER A 15 0.66 0.15 -19.28
CA SER A 15 0.33 -0.90 -20.25
C SER A 15 0.92 -2.27 -19.91
N PHE A 16 1.59 -2.41 -18.75
CA PHE A 16 2.30 -3.62 -18.38
C PHE A 16 1.33 -4.79 -18.11
N PRO A 17 1.46 -5.94 -18.80
CA PRO A 17 0.49 -7.03 -18.67
C PRO A 17 0.51 -7.69 -17.28
N LEU A 18 -0.68 -7.90 -16.71
CA LEU A 18 -0.81 -8.55 -15.40
C LEU A 18 -0.13 -9.93 -15.35
N MET A 19 -0.29 -10.75 -16.39
CA MET A 19 0.33 -12.08 -16.43
C MET A 19 1.86 -12.01 -16.45
N GLU A 20 2.42 -11.00 -17.10
CA GLU A 20 3.86 -10.76 -17.10
C GLU A 20 4.34 -10.31 -15.71
N ALA A 21 3.58 -9.44 -15.04
CA ALA A 21 3.87 -9.03 -13.66
C ALA A 21 3.91 -10.22 -12.69
N LEU A 22 2.93 -11.12 -12.80
CA LEU A 22 2.85 -12.31 -11.95
C LEU A 22 4.01 -13.28 -12.21
N LEU A 23 4.26 -13.62 -13.48
CA LEU A 23 5.30 -14.58 -13.86
C LEU A 23 6.73 -14.03 -13.66
N GLY A 24 6.91 -12.72 -13.86
CA GLY A 24 8.18 -12.00 -13.70
C GLY A 24 8.52 -11.63 -12.26
N ARG A 25 7.57 -11.71 -11.32
CA ARG A 25 7.78 -11.28 -9.93
C ARG A 25 8.93 -12.05 -9.26
N ARG A 26 9.96 -11.32 -8.80
CA ARG A 26 11.09 -11.86 -8.03
C ARG A 26 11.44 -10.92 -6.88
N SER A 27 11.96 -11.48 -5.79
CA SER A 27 12.58 -10.67 -4.73
C SER A 27 14.00 -10.28 -5.18
N ARG A 28 14.17 -9.03 -5.59
CA ARG A 28 15.48 -8.46 -5.94
C ARG A 28 16.03 -7.76 -4.70
N ARG A 29 17.22 -8.18 -4.25
CA ARG A 29 17.80 -7.77 -2.96
C ARG A 29 19.08 -6.94 -3.09
N PHE A 30 19.67 -6.86 -4.28
CA PHE A 30 20.82 -6.00 -4.53
C PHE A 30 20.36 -4.78 -5.32
N PHE A 31 20.46 -3.60 -4.71
CA PHE A 31 20.02 -2.32 -5.27
C PHE A 31 21.22 -1.35 -5.35
N MET A 32 21.05 -0.21 -6.02
CA MET A 32 22.12 0.79 -6.13
C MET A 32 22.52 1.28 -4.73
N GLY A 33 23.82 1.22 -4.44
CA GLY A 33 24.38 1.54 -3.12
C GLY A 33 24.29 0.42 -2.08
N ALA A 34 23.83 -0.78 -2.45
CA ALA A 34 23.84 -1.93 -1.56
C ALA A 34 25.27 -2.48 -1.34
N ASP A 35 25.46 -3.11 -0.19
CA ASP A 35 26.72 -3.73 0.22
C ASP A 35 26.43 -5.11 0.84
N ILE A 36 27.00 -6.16 0.26
CA ILE A 36 27.03 -7.51 0.84
C ILE A 36 28.41 -7.68 1.49
N PRO A 37 28.49 -7.73 2.82
CA PRO A 37 29.76 -7.56 3.54
C PRO A 37 30.73 -8.74 3.41
N ASP A 38 30.23 -9.96 3.17
CA ASP A 38 31.03 -11.18 3.21
C ASP A 38 30.47 -12.31 2.32
N GLY A 39 31.20 -13.43 2.29
CA GLY A 39 30.82 -14.65 1.56
C GLY A 39 31.15 -14.63 0.07
N VAL A 40 30.72 -15.67 -0.64
CA VAL A 40 30.99 -15.84 -2.09
C VAL A 40 30.28 -14.83 -2.98
N PHE A 41 29.29 -14.12 -2.42
CA PHE A 41 28.56 -13.03 -3.07
C PHE A 41 28.92 -11.66 -2.47
N ALA A 42 30.01 -11.56 -1.70
CA ALA A 42 30.51 -10.29 -1.19
C ALA A 42 30.71 -9.31 -2.34
N HIS A 43 30.00 -8.19 -2.28
CA HIS A 43 30.03 -7.18 -3.32
C HIS A 43 29.47 -5.87 -2.80
N THR A 44 30.22 -4.80 -3.04
CA THR A 44 29.80 -3.43 -2.78
C THR A 44 29.44 -2.76 -4.10
N SER A 45 28.24 -2.19 -4.18
CA SER A 45 27.80 -1.43 -5.35
C SER A 45 28.70 -0.21 -5.58
N GLU A 46 29.20 -0.03 -6.80
CA GLU A 46 29.91 1.19 -7.22
C GLU A 46 28.97 2.38 -7.43
N GLN A 47 27.66 2.13 -7.53
CA GLN A 47 26.64 3.15 -7.68
C GLN A 47 26.25 3.77 -6.34
N LYS A 48 25.94 5.07 -6.35
CA LYS A 48 25.34 5.75 -5.19
C LYS A 48 23.94 5.23 -4.93
N ALA A 49 23.55 5.25 -3.66
CA ALA A 49 22.17 4.97 -3.25
C ALA A 49 21.22 5.94 -3.98
N LEU A 50 20.19 5.37 -4.61
CA LEU A 50 19.24 6.09 -5.46
C LEU A 50 17.83 5.97 -4.87
N PRO A 51 17.32 6.98 -4.15
CA PRO A 51 15.98 6.94 -3.60
C PRO A 51 14.94 7.08 -4.71
N LEU A 52 13.75 6.56 -4.46
CA LEU A 52 12.60 6.76 -5.33
C LEU A 52 12.24 8.25 -5.39
N THR A 53 11.85 8.71 -6.58
CA THR A 53 11.19 10.01 -6.74
C THR A 53 9.86 10.04 -6.00
N ASP A 54 9.34 11.24 -5.74
CA ASP A 54 8.02 11.41 -5.11
C ASP A 54 6.90 10.67 -5.84
N LEU A 55 6.91 10.69 -7.18
CA LEU A 55 5.89 10.02 -7.97
C LEU A 55 5.99 8.50 -7.82
N GLU A 56 7.18 7.92 -7.95
CA GLU A 56 7.40 6.48 -7.79
C GLU A 56 7.02 6.00 -6.39
N LYS A 57 7.43 6.77 -5.37
CA LYS A 57 7.07 6.54 -3.96
C LYS A 57 5.55 6.49 -3.80
N MET A 58 4.84 7.50 -4.32
CA MET A 58 3.39 7.56 -4.20
C MET A 58 2.68 6.49 -5.03
N LEU A 59 3.18 6.11 -6.21
CA LEU A 59 2.65 5.00 -7.01
C LEU A 59 2.70 3.68 -6.23
N LEU A 60 3.85 3.36 -5.63
CA LEU A 60 4.00 2.14 -4.82
C LEU A 60 3.10 2.16 -3.58
N VAL A 61 3.08 3.27 -2.84
CA VAL A 61 2.19 3.42 -1.68
C VAL A 61 0.72 3.31 -2.09
N SER A 62 0.34 3.83 -3.26
CA SER A 62 -1.01 3.70 -3.81
C SER A 62 -1.35 2.25 -4.15
N ALA A 63 -0.42 1.50 -4.76
CA ALA A 63 -0.61 0.09 -5.06
C ALA A 63 -0.75 -0.80 -3.81
N CYS A 64 -0.15 -0.40 -2.67
CA CYS A 64 -0.24 -1.15 -1.42
C CYS A 64 -1.45 -0.77 -0.55
N GLY A 65 -1.85 0.50 -0.55
CA GLY A 65 -2.81 1.03 0.43
C GLY A 65 -3.94 1.89 -0.12
N GLY A 66 -3.96 2.15 -1.43
CA GLY A 66 -4.85 3.09 -2.10
C GLY A 66 -6.34 2.71 -2.09
N ASN A 67 -7.15 3.68 -2.50
CA ASN A 67 -8.60 3.57 -2.64
C ASN A 67 -8.97 3.40 -4.12
N THR A 68 -9.88 2.49 -4.44
CA THR A 68 -10.29 2.17 -5.82
C THR A 68 -11.59 2.86 -6.24
N SER A 69 -11.85 4.06 -5.71
CA SER A 69 -13.12 4.78 -5.77
C SER A 69 -14.24 4.01 -5.04
N TRP A 70 -15.48 4.05 -5.52
CA TRP A 70 -16.62 3.34 -4.99
C TRP A 70 -16.43 1.83 -5.11
N HIS A 71 -16.72 1.10 -4.03
CA HIS A 71 -16.91 -0.34 -4.14
C HIS A 71 -18.33 -0.67 -4.64
N HIS A 72 -18.54 -1.87 -5.19
CA HIS A 72 -19.85 -2.30 -5.72
C HIS A 72 -20.87 -2.74 -4.65
N MET A 73 -20.67 -2.32 -3.40
CA MET A 73 -21.45 -2.71 -2.22
C MET A 73 -21.49 -4.24 -2.00
N ILE A 74 -22.15 -4.66 -0.92
CA ILE A 74 -22.43 -6.06 -0.65
C ILE A 74 -23.94 -6.27 -0.80
N TYR A 75 -24.34 -6.43 -2.06
CA TYR A 75 -25.68 -6.04 -2.52
C TYR A 75 -26.83 -6.92 -2.02
N ARG A 76 -26.61 -8.21 -1.72
CA ARG A 76 -27.71 -9.14 -1.44
C ARG A 76 -27.42 -10.14 -0.33
N ALA A 77 -28.34 -10.19 0.61
CA ALA A 77 -28.58 -11.33 1.50
C ALA A 77 -30.08 -11.40 1.81
N ALA A 78 -30.66 -12.61 1.78
CA ALA A 78 -32.11 -12.79 1.91
C ALA A 78 -32.67 -12.20 3.22
N ARG A 79 -31.90 -12.30 4.31
CA ARG A 79 -32.24 -11.73 5.63
C ARG A 79 -32.34 -10.20 5.63
N TYR A 80 -31.61 -9.53 4.75
CA TYR A 80 -31.56 -8.07 4.71
C TYR A 80 -32.66 -7.49 3.81
N ALA A 81 -33.35 -8.31 3.00
CA ALA A 81 -34.38 -7.83 2.08
C ALA A 81 -35.48 -7.05 2.83
N PRO A 82 -35.92 -5.88 2.32
CA PRO A 82 -35.56 -5.26 1.04
C PRO A 82 -34.33 -4.33 1.08
N HIS A 83 -33.59 -4.28 2.18
CA HIS A 83 -32.42 -3.42 2.37
C HIS A 83 -31.11 -4.07 1.89
N LEU A 84 -30.10 -3.22 1.69
CA LEU A 84 -28.72 -3.66 1.39
C LEU A 84 -28.07 -4.27 2.63
N SER A 85 -27.11 -5.17 2.41
CA SER A 85 -26.22 -5.58 3.49
C SER A 85 -25.39 -4.37 3.93
N ASN A 86 -25.37 -4.11 5.24
CA ASN A 86 -24.88 -2.85 5.82
C ASN A 86 -23.61 -3.03 6.68
N TYR A 87 -22.86 -4.12 6.51
CA TYR A 87 -21.70 -4.43 7.33
C TYR A 87 -20.36 -3.92 6.77
N ALA A 88 -20.32 -3.38 5.55
CA ALA A 88 -19.12 -2.74 5.04
C ALA A 88 -18.79 -1.49 5.88
N GLY A 89 -17.52 -1.31 6.23
CA GLY A 89 -17.08 -0.20 7.09
C GLY A 89 -16.96 1.15 6.36
N SER A 90 -16.94 1.14 5.02
CA SER A 90 -16.82 2.33 4.18
C SER A 90 -17.42 2.06 2.79
N ALA A 91 -17.86 3.13 2.12
CA ALA A 91 -18.29 3.09 0.72
C ALA A 91 -17.12 3.08 -0.28
N GLY A 92 -15.92 3.41 0.18
CA GLY A 92 -14.70 3.37 -0.62
C GLY A 92 -14.14 1.94 -0.74
N GLY A 93 -13.76 1.55 -1.96
CA GLY A 93 -13.00 0.33 -2.21
C GLY A 93 -11.51 0.50 -1.88
N ARG A 94 -10.81 -0.62 -1.71
CA ARG A 94 -9.36 -0.68 -1.48
C ARG A 94 -8.69 -1.56 -2.54
N VAL A 95 -7.41 -1.31 -2.78
CA VAL A 95 -6.58 -2.12 -3.70
C VAL A 95 -6.32 -3.55 -3.21
N PHE A 96 -6.69 -3.86 -1.96
CA PHE A 96 -6.60 -5.17 -1.34
C PHE A 96 -7.96 -5.59 -0.76
N PRO A 97 -8.27 -6.89 -0.72
CA PRO A 97 -9.54 -7.37 -0.16
C PRO A 97 -9.57 -7.28 1.37
N SER A 98 -10.77 -7.26 1.94
CA SER A 98 -10.98 -7.35 3.38
C SER A 98 -12.28 -8.10 3.70
N SER A 99 -12.29 -8.86 4.80
CA SER A 99 -13.47 -9.57 5.29
C SER A 99 -14.65 -8.62 5.40
N ALA A 100 -15.76 -8.97 4.74
CA ALA A 100 -17.01 -8.22 4.79
C ALA A 100 -16.86 -6.71 4.43
N GLY A 101 -15.79 -6.31 3.73
CA GLY A 101 -15.52 -4.90 3.41
C GLY A 101 -15.19 -4.02 4.62
N PHE A 102 -14.67 -4.61 5.71
CA PHE A 102 -14.31 -3.87 6.93
C PHE A 102 -13.16 -2.88 6.71
N HIS A 103 -12.13 -3.27 5.96
CA HIS A 103 -10.97 -2.45 5.59
C HIS A 103 -10.29 -1.72 6.76
N THR A 104 -10.19 -2.35 7.94
CA THR A 104 -9.67 -1.71 9.17
C THR A 104 -8.17 -1.40 9.15
N SER A 105 -7.42 -1.90 8.17
CA SER A 105 -5.97 -1.70 8.07
C SER A 105 -5.60 -0.27 7.66
N GLN A 106 -4.60 0.27 8.35
CA GLN A 106 -3.84 1.46 7.96
C GLN A 106 -2.55 1.04 7.27
N THR A 107 -1.98 1.92 6.45
CA THR A 107 -0.69 1.66 5.79
C THR A 107 0.32 2.68 6.30
N PHE A 108 1.40 2.20 6.92
CA PHE A 108 2.55 3.01 7.27
C PHE A 108 3.63 2.82 6.22
N PHE A 109 4.51 3.80 6.06
CA PHE A 109 5.69 3.64 5.23
C PHE A 109 6.82 4.53 5.71
N THR A 110 8.05 4.18 5.33
CA THR A 110 9.25 4.92 5.69
C THR A 110 10.31 4.86 4.59
N ASP A 111 11.02 5.97 4.44
CA ASP A 111 12.16 6.16 3.55
C ASP A 111 13.20 7.04 4.27
N ASP A 112 14.22 7.54 3.54
CA ASP A 112 15.26 8.39 4.12
C ASP A 112 14.72 9.67 4.77
N GLU A 113 13.59 10.19 4.28
CA GLU A 113 13.08 11.50 4.67
C GLU A 113 12.16 11.43 5.90
N GLY A 114 11.54 10.28 6.17
CA GLY A 114 10.59 10.19 7.26
C GLY A 114 9.90 8.86 7.50
N VAL A 115 9.02 8.89 8.48
CA VAL A 115 7.99 7.89 8.75
C VAL A 115 6.62 8.53 8.52
N TYR A 116 5.73 7.80 7.87
CA TYR A 116 4.46 8.31 7.40
C TYR A 116 3.33 7.32 7.65
N ILE A 117 2.11 7.85 7.78
CA ILE A 117 0.87 7.09 7.72
C ILE A 117 0.07 7.54 6.49
N LEU A 118 -0.51 6.57 5.79
CA LEU A 118 -1.51 6.79 4.75
C LEU A 118 -2.91 6.61 5.35
N GLU A 119 -3.62 7.71 5.55
CA GLU A 119 -4.93 7.75 6.20
C GLU A 119 -6.06 7.40 5.21
N MET A 120 -6.09 6.14 4.77
CA MET A 120 -7.02 5.67 3.72
C MET A 120 -8.23 4.88 4.24
N ARG A 121 -8.24 4.42 5.49
CA ARG A 121 -9.33 3.60 6.06
C ARG A 121 -10.71 4.26 5.89
N ASP A 122 -10.82 5.51 6.31
CA ASP A 122 -12.07 6.27 6.34
C ASP A 122 -12.19 7.22 5.15
N ALA A 123 -11.32 7.07 4.14
CA ALA A 123 -11.32 7.94 2.98
C ALA A 123 -12.58 7.71 2.11
N PRO A 124 -13.26 8.78 1.68
CA PRO A 124 -14.31 8.65 0.68
C PRO A 124 -13.72 8.19 -0.66
N ALA A 125 -14.60 7.75 -1.57
CA ALA A 125 -14.24 7.56 -2.97
C ALA A 125 -13.55 8.82 -3.53
N PHE A 126 -12.45 8.63 -4.26
CA PHE A 126 -11.62 9.76 -4.67
C PHE A 126 -12.09 10.46 -5.95
N ASN A 127 -12.89 9.78 -6.76
CA ASN A 127 -13.45 10.29 -8.00
C ASN A 127 -14.60 9.39 -8.46
N ASP A 128 -15.48 9.89 -9.32
CA ASP A 128 -16.41 9.02 -10.04
C ASP A 128 -15.71 8.39 -11.25
N ARG A 129 -16.24 7.26 -11.71
CA ARG A 129 -15.77 6.66 -12.97
C ARG A 129 -16.32 7.48 -14.14
N THR A 130 -15.51 7.61 -15.18
CA THR A 130 -15.95 8.16 -16.47
C THR A 130 -16.94 7.20 -17.17
N ASP A 131 -17.56 7.66 -18.25
CA ASP A 131 -18.58 6.88 -18.99
C ASP A 131 -18.04 5.54 -19.52
N ASP A 132 -16.75 5.45 -19.82
CA ASP A 132 -16.05 4.23 -20.23
C ASP A 132 -15.62 3.34 -19.05
N GLY A 133 -15.95 3.74 -17.82
CA GLY A 133 -15.62 3.05 -16.58
C GLY A 133 -14.21 3.30 -16.06
N SER A 134 -13.39 4.13 -16.71
CA SER A 134 -12.01 4.37 -16.30
C SER A 134 -11.86 5.32 -15.10
N LEU A 135 -10.67 5.33 -14.50
CA LEU A 135 -10.26 6.24 -13.43
C LEU A 135 -8.89 6.83 -13.79
N SER A 136 -8.66 8.10 -13.47
CA SER A 136 -7.37 8.75 -13.73
C SER A 136 -6.27 8.22 -12.79
N PRO A 137 -5.14 7.70 -13.33
CA PRO A 137 -3.97 7.34 -12.53
C PRO A 137 -3.40 8.51 -11.72
N GLU A 138 -3.43 9.71 -12.29
CA GLU A 138 -2.97 10.93 -11.62
C GLU A 138 -3.86 11.27 -10.42
N ALA A 139 -5.19 11.20 -10.60
CA ALA A 139 -6.14 11.42 -9.50
C ALA A 139 -5.98 10.36 -8.39
N PHE A 140 -5.68 9.11 -8.76
CA PHE A 140 -5.42 8.03 -7.82
C PHE A 140 -4.17 8.30 -6.96
N VAL A 141 -3.08 8.74 -7.58
CA VAL A 141 -1.83 9.10 -6.87
C VAL A 141 -2.01 10.38 -6.04
N ASP A 142 -2.67 11.40 -6.59
CA ASP A 142 -2.95 12.64 -5.87
C ASP A 142 -3.84 12.42 -4.64
N ASN A 143 -4.78 11.49 -4.73
CA ASN A 143 -5.63 11.10 -3.62
C ASN A 143 -4.82 10.53 -2.44
N VAL A 144 -3.81 9.71 -2.75
CA VAL A 144 -2.87 9.16 -1.77
C VAL A 144 -2.01 10.27 -1.20
N ARG A 145 -1.40 11.12 -2.04
CA ARG A 145 -0.55 12.24 -1.61
C ARG A 145 -1.24 13.15 -0.59
N LYS A 146 -2.52 13.48 -0.81
CA LYS A 146 -3.33 14.32 0.10
C LYS A 146 -3.60 13.70 1.48
N ARG A 147 -3.43 12.37 1.62
CA ARG A 147 -3.72 11.60 2.83
C ARG A 147 -2.48 11.03 3.50
N VAL A 148 -1.30 11.38 2.99
CA VAL A 148 -0.04 11.09 3.66
C VAL A 148 0.14 12.10 4.78
N ARG A 149 0.26 11.61 6.00
CA ARG A 149 0.68 12.41 7.16
C ARG A 149 2.04 11.95 7.63
N LYS A 150 2.98 12.90 7.73
CA LYS A 150 4.32 12.65 8.29
C LYS A 150 4.23 12.54 9.80
N LEU A 151 4.85 11.52 10.35
CA LEU A 151 4.88 11.21 11.79
C LEU A 151 6.23 11.55 12.42
N GLN A 152 7.31 11.32 11.68
CA GLN A 152 8.67 11.51 12.14
C GLN A 152 9.55 12.01 10.98
N SER A 153 10.53 12.84 11.31
CA SER A 153 11.63 13.22 10.41
C SER A 153 12.71 12.15 10.45
N SER A 154 13.23 11.74 9.29
CA SER A 154 14.13 10.60 9.06
C SER A 154 13.48 9.22 9.09
N ARG A 155 14.17 8.27 8.46
CA ARG A 155 13.86 6.85 8.39
C ARG A 155 13.56 6.25 9.76
N LEU A 156 12.63 5.29 9.78
CA LEU A 156 12.38 4.47 10.97
C LEU A 156 13.68 3.76 11.39
N GLY A 157 14.17 4.02 12.59
CA GLY A 157 15.37 3.37 13.12
C GLY A 157 15.09 1.92 13.52
N LEU A 158 15.36 0.98 12.61
CA LEU A 158 15.32 -0.46 12.90
C LEU A 158 16.76 -0.99 12.96
N PRO A 159 17.22 -1.54 14.10
CA PRO A 159 18.55 -2.10 14.21
C PRO A 159 18.78 -3.22 13.19
N SER A 160 19.88 -3.13 12.44
CA SER A 160 20.27 -4.12 11.43
C SER A 160 21.00 -5.31 12.06
N GLU A 161 20.48 -5.84 13.16
CA GLU A 161 21.07 -6.93 13.93
C GLU A 161 19.97 -7.82 14.53
N VAL A 162 20.33 -9.06 14.85
CA VAL A 162 19.45 -9.99 15.56
C VAL A 162 19.30 -9.54 17.02
N PRO A 163 18.11 -9.61 17.65
CA PRO A 163 16.87 -10.24 17.16
C PRO A 163 15.90 -9.30 16.42
N TYR A 164 16.29 -8.05 16.14
CA TYR A 164 15.40 -7.05 15.55
C TYR A 164 15.21 -7.23 14.04
N THR A 165 16.28 -7.59 13.34
CA THR A 165 16.28 -7.92 11.91
C THR A 165 16.79 -9.34 11.74
N GLU A 166 16.03 -10.15 11.00
CA GLU A 166 16.41 -11.54 10.68
C GLU A 166 17.80 -11.59 10.01
N ALA A 167 18.63 -12.57 10.38
CA ALA A 167 20.06 -12.56 10.08
C ALA A 167 20.38 -12.38 8.58
N HIS A 168 19.58 -12.96 7.68
CA HIS A 168 19.80 -12.84 6.24
C HIS A 168 19.39 -11.49 5.64
N ASN A 169 18.75 -10.61 6.41
CA ASN A 169 18.27 -9.29 5.99
C ASN A 169 19.08 -8.12 6.55
N THR A 170 20.01 -8.37 7.47
CA THR A 170 20.82 -7.33 8.16
C THR A 170 21.57 -6.41 7.20
N TRP A 171 21.94 -6.91 6.02
CA TRP A 171 22.65 -6.14 4.99
C TRP A 171 21.73 -5.36 4.04
N VAL A 172 20.44 -5.72 3.92
CA VAL A 172 19.54 -5.22 2.85
C VAL A 172 18.31 -4.49 3.36
N PHE A 173 17.78 -4.87 4.52
CA PHE A 173 16.50 -4.35 5.00
C PHE A 173 16.65 -2.94 5.58
N ASN A 174 15.71 -2.06 5.20
CA ASN A 174 15.59 -0.68 5.69
C ASN A 174 16.91 0.13 5.64
N LYS A 175 17.68 -0.07 4.56
CA LYS A 175 18.93 0.65 4.27
C LYS A 175 18.66 1.99 3.57
N PRO A 176 19.67 2.89 3.46
CA PRO A 176 19.53 4.13 2.71
C PRO A 176 18.90 3.92 1.33
N SER A 177 18.08 4.88 0.90
CA SER A 177 17.32 4.89 -0.36
C SER A 177 16.24 3.83 -0.54
N THR A 178 16.04 2.93 0.43
CA THR A 178 14.94 1.95 0.38
C THR A 178 13.60 2.56 0.85
N LEU A 179 12.49 2.07 0.31
CA LEU A 179 11.14 2.34 0.81
C LEU A 179 10.61 1.07 1.49
N VAL A 180 10.11 1.20 2.70
CA VAL A 180 9.42 0.10 3.41
C VAL A 180 7.96 0.47 3.58
N VAL A 181 7.05 -0.36 3.08
CA VAL A 181 5.59 -0.20 3.25
C VAL A 181 5.09 -1.28 4.20
N ILE A 182 4.36 -0.86 5.23
CA ILE A 182 3.98 -1.67 6.39
C ILE A 182 2.45 -1.60 6.55
N PRO A 183 1.69 -2.58 6.04
CA PRO A 183 0.28 -2.68 6.37
C PRO A 183 0.12 -3.06 7.85
N VAL A 184 -0.68 -2.30 8.59
CA VAL A 184 -0.97 -2.54 10.00
C VAL A 184 -2.47 -2.76 10.15
N GLY A 185 -2.85 -3.96 10.58
CA GLY A 185 -4.24 -4.30 10.89
C GLY A 185 -4.65 -3.82 12.27
N ASP A 186 -5.80 -3.16 12.37
CA ASP A 186 -6.45 -2.90 13.65
C ASP A 186 -7.30 -4.11 14.05
N LEU A 187 -6.73 -4.98 14.88
CA LEU A 187 -7.38 -6.21 15.34
C LEU A 187 -8.61 -5.90 16.20
N SER A 188 -8.54 -4.87 17.05
CA SER A 188 -9.63 -4.47 17.92
C SER A 188 -10.86 -4.07 17.11
N GLN A 189 -10.70 -3.17 16.13
CA GLN A 189 -11.78 -2.81 15.21
C GLN A 189 -12.26 -4.02 14.40
N HIS A 190 -11.33 -4.87 13.94
CA HIS A 190 -11.70 -6.05 13.17
C HIS A 190 -12.57 -7.03 13.97
N VAL A 191 -12.24 -7.27 15.23
CA VAL A 191 -13.01 -8.16 16.11
C VAL A 191 -14.36 -7.53 16.45
N LEU A 192 -14.43 -6.23 16.75
CA LEU A 192 -15.69 -5.53 16.98
C LEU A 192 -16.63 -5.61 15.77
N LEU A 193 -16.12 -5.37 14.56
CA LEU A 193 -16.89 -5.49 13.33
C LEU A 193 -17.34 -6.93 13.07
N ASN A 194 -16.53 -7.93 13.40
CA ASN A 194 -16.95 -9.33 13.34
C ASN A 194 -18.09 -9.65 14.32
N ILE A 195 -18.04 -9.14 15.56
CA ILE A 195 -19.13 -9.32 16.53
C ILE A 195 -20.41 -8.67 16.01
N CYS A 196 -20.32 -7.43 15.51
CA CYS A 196 -21.46 -6.73 14.89
C CYS A 196 -22.03 -7.52 13.71
N TYR A 197 -21.17 -8.05 12.85
CA TYR A 197 -21.56 -8.88 11.72
C TYR A 197 -22.27 -10.17 12.18
N MET A 198 -21.72 -10.89 13.16
CA MET A 198 -22.31 -12.11 13.70
C MET A 198 -23.68 -11.84 14.34
N LEU A 199 -23.78 -10.77 15.12
CA LEU A 199 -25.03 -10.33 15.76
C LEU A 199 -26.10 -9.96 14.72
N GLN A 200 -25.75 -9.14 13.72
CA GLN A 200 -26.65 -8.78 12.62
C GLN A 200 -27.12 -10.01 11.82
N ASN A 201 -26.31 -11.07 11.80
CA ASN A 201 -26.63 -12.33 11.14
C ASN A 201 -27.16 -13.41 12.12
N GLY A 202 -27.52 -13.05 13.36
CA GLY A 202 -28.14 -13.97 14.33
C GLY A 202 -27.31 -15.22 14.61
N LEU A 203 -25.98 -15.09 14.60
CA LEU A 203 -25.02 -16.16 14.91
C LEU A 203 -24.56 -16.13 16.38
N VAL A 204 -24.84 -15.04 17.09
CA VAL A 204 -24.59 -14.82 18.52
C VAL A 204 -25.77 -14.10 19.15
#